data_AF-A0A0B8PAK0-F1
#
_entry.id   AF-A0A0B8PAK0-F1
#
_cell.length_a   1.000
_cell.length_b   1.000
_cell.length_c   1.000
_cell.angle_alpha   90.00
_cell.angle_beta   90.00
_cell.angle_gamma   90.00
#
_symmetry.space_group_name_H-M   'P 1'
#
loop_
_entity.id
_entity.type
_entity.pdbx_description
1 polymer ?
#
loop_
_entity_poly.entity_id
_entity_poly.type
_entity_poly.pdbx_seq_one_letter_code
_entity_poly.pdbx_strand_id
1 'polypeptide(L)'
;MAGGENNDIRKKARASTKSHGFRNGDDDVDVDMNWPPIYGHYIDNTSAVQVEVEYTHDTFFLGIVGMDTLTYSANATALVGGEANENCVYVLGEDNVEKMFYLSSSPSSLIATCGIVANLKGSSGLYMDSDTHLEATTIETMSNKHNQIEGKVKCTGTDNCLAQMSAPASDPLEGLELPMSTGSCSSTKKITGGSKDNPKKVTAGDYCKGLELDSGYFEMDPGTYVMEKGDFIVSNGANVTGDGVTIVSHCSSDCQNPIGVQSGSTLDLSAPKCSSGGCVGTEGILFWSAGDKETKLNDDEKPIVTFESGSNVTLDGVVYAPKHNMEFSSGSVGGLDSNVILISKYLTLSSGSQVTLNRPADDMNP
;
A
#
# COMPACT_ATOMS: atom_id res chain seq x y z
N MET A 1 -7.91 -35.99 -6.04
CA MET A 1 -6.90 -37.01 -5.68
C MET A 1 -6.45 -36.66 -4.27
N ALA A 2 -6.90 -37.38 -3.24
CA ALA A 2 -6.77 -36.98 -1.85
C ALA A 2 -6.00 -38.05 -1.08
N GLY A 3 -4.86 -37.70 -0.50
CA GLY A 3 -4.07 -38.59 0.37
C GLY A 3 -2.59 -38.24 0.50
N GLY A 4 -2.02 -37.46 -0.44
CA GLY A 4 -0.61 -37.06 -0.41
C GLY A 4 -0.31 -35.65 0.12
N GLU A 5 -1.31 -34.75 0.13
CA GLU A 5 -1.08 -33.29 0.27
C GLU A 5 -1.05 -32.79 1.72
N ASN A 6 -1.78 -33.39 2.67
CA ASN A 6 -1.89 -32.89 4.06
C ASN A 6 -0.58 -32.91 4.84
N ASN A 7 0.25 -33.94 4.65
CA ASN A 7 1.52 -34.06 5.38
C ASN A 7 2.59 -33.12 4.82
N ASP A 8 2.52 -32.73 3.55
CA ASP A 8 3.50 -31.83 2.94
C ASP A 8 3.24 -30.38 3.39
N ILE A 9 1.98 -29.96 3.38
CA ILE A 9 1.57 -28.62 3.83
C ILE A 9 1.86 -28.43 5.33
N ARG A 10 1.52 -29.41 6.18
CA ARG A 10 1.87 -29.40 7.61
C ARG A 10 3.37 -29.31 7.87
N LYS A 11 4.19 -30.03 7.07
CA LYS A 11 5.65 -29.93 7.18
C LYS A 11 6.15 -28.54 6.79
N LYS A 12 5.61 -27.93 5.74
CA LYS A 12 5.97 -26.58 5.29
C LYS A 12 5.58 -25.50 6.31
N ALA A 13 4.37 -25.57 6.86
CA ALA A 13 3.94 -24.67 7.92
C ALA A 13 4.80 -24.79 9.19
N ARG A 14 5.17 -26.02 9.59
CA ARG A 14 6.10 -26.25 10.72
C ARG A 14 7.52 -25.79 10.43
N ALA A 15 7.97 -25.86 9.18
CA ALA A 15 9.26 -25.31 8.78
C ALA A 15 9.26 -23.77 8.84
N SER A 16 8.17 -23.14 8.39
CA SER A 16 8.00 -21.67 8.43
C SER A 16 7.85 -21.14 9.86
N THR A 17 7.01 -21.74 10.70
CA THR A 17 6.90 -21.35 12.11
C THR A 17 8.23 -21.51 12.86
N LYS A 18 8.98 -22.58 12.54
CA LYS A 18 10.33 -22.78 13.07
C LYS A 18 11.33 -21.69 12.64
N SER A 19 11.28 -21.18 11.41
CA SER A 19 12.17 -20.08 10.99
C SER A 19 11.89 -18.79 11.75
N HIS A 20 10.65 -18.62 12.23
CA HIS A 20 10.24 -17.52 13.09
C HIS A 20 10.43 -17.79 14.59
N GLY A 21 11.15 -18.87 14.95
CA GLY A 21 11.51 -19.20 16.33
C GLY A 21 10.50 -20.10 17.07
N PHE A 22 9.39 -20.49 16.44
CA PHE A 22 8.35 -21.31 17.05
C PHE A 22 8.42 -22.75 16.52
N ARG A 23 9.17 -23.60 17.22
CA ARG A 23 9.26 -25.03 16.85
C ARG A 23 8.21 -25.83 17.61
N ASN A 24 7.27 -26.42 16.86
CA ASN A 24 6.25 -27.32 17.42
C ASN A 24 6.85 -28.39 18.35
N GLY A 25 6.44 -28.39 19.61
CA GLY A 25 6.85 -29.34 20.64
C GLY A 25 8.11 -28.95 21.42
N ASP A 26 8.70 -27.78 21.15
CA ASP A 26 9.76 -27.19 21.98
C ASP A 26 9.17 -26.10 22.88
N ASP A 27 9.73 -25.93 24.08
CA ASP A 27 9.43 -24.79 24.97
C ASP A 27 7.93 -24.49 25.13
N ASP A 28 7.10 -25.53 25.25
CA ASP A 28 5.63 -25.46 25.33
C ASP A 28 4.94 -24.69 24.18
N VAL A 29 5.57 -24.72 23.00
CA VAL A 29 5.01 -24.27 21.72
C VAL A 29 4.19 -25.40 21.09
N ASP A 30 2.91 -25.16 20.82
CA ASP A 30 2.11 -26.00 19.93
C ASP A 30 1.83 -25.28 18.61
N VAL A 31 1.96 -26.01 17.50
CA VAL A 31 1.65 -25.48 16.16
C VAL A 31 0.61 -26.36 15.50
N ASP A 32 -0.63 -25.89 15.53
CA ASP A 32 -1.74 -26.57 14.89
C ASP A 32 -2.04 -25.98 13.51
N MET A 33 -2.62 -26.82 12.66
CA MET A 33 -3.06 -26.44 11.33
C MET A 33 -4.50 -26.90 11.09
N ASN A 34 -5.34 -25.92 10.82
CA ASN A 34 -6.74 -26.08 10.48
C ASN A 34 -6.94 -25.91 8.96
N TRP A 35 -7.48 -26.95 8.32
CA TRP A 35 -7.89 -26.92 6.92
C TRP A 35 -9.21 -27.69 6.77
N PRO A 36 -10.33 -27.00 6.53
CA PRO A 36 -10.50 -25.53 6.44
C PRO A 36 -10.29 -24.80 7.78
N PRO A 37 -10.10 -23.47 7.76
CA PRO A 37 -10.06 -22.65 8.98
C PRO A 37 -11.32 -22.85 9.82
N ILE A 38 -11.16 -22.83 11.15
CA ILE A 38 -12.25 -23.10 12.11
C ILE A 38 -12.74 -21.86 12.85
N TYR A 39 -11.98 -20.76 12.80
CA TYR A 39 -12.36 -19.43 13.27
C TYR A 39 -11.61 -18.35 12.45
N GLY A 40 -11.98 -17.08 12.60
CA GLY A 40 -11.35 -15.98 11.86
C GLY A 40 -11.81 -15.85 10.40
N HIS A 41 -10.93 -15.39 9.51
CA HIS A 41 -11.24 -15.25 8.09
C HIS A 41 -11.23 -16.59 7.36
N TYR A 42 -12.07 -16.73 6.33
CA TYR A 42 -12.17 -17.92 5.47
C TYR A 42 -12.59 -19.23 6.17
N ILE A 43 -13.40 -19.13 7.23
CA ILE A 43 -14.00 -20.30 7.90
C ILE A 43 -14.71 -21.20 6.87
N ASP A 44 -14.54 -22.52 7.01
CA ASP A 44 -15.08 -23.55 6.12
C ASP A 44 -14.61 -23.50 4.66
N ASN A 45 -13.70 -22.57 4.30
CA ASN A 45 -13.15 -22.49 2.95
C ASN A 45 -12.09 -23.58 2.73
N THR A 46 -12.41 -24.58 1.91
CA THR A 46 -11.52 -25.70 1.59
C THR A 46 -10.34 -25.34 0.71
N SER A 47 -10.23 -24.08 0.27
CA SER A 47 -9.02 -23.54 -0.35
C SER A 47 -8.17 -22.73 0.63
N ALA A 48 -8.52 -22.60 1.91
CA ALA A 48 -7.74 -21.86 2.89
C ALA A 48 -7.11 -22.78 3.93
N VAL A 49 -5.93 -22.41 4.43
CA VAL A 49 -5.19 -23.10 5.49
C VAL A 49 -4.92 -22.09 6.59
N GLN A 50 -5.32 -22.41 7.82
CA GLN A 50 -5.02 -21.63 9.01
C GLN A 50 -3.93 -22.33 9.83
N VAL A 51 -2.92 -21.57 10.24
CA VAL A 51 -1.87 -22.01 11.16
C VAL A 51 -2.03 -21.23 12.47
N GLU A 52 -2.06 -21.96 13.58
CA GLU A 52 -2.11 -21.41 14.92
C GLU A 52 -0.85 -21.81 15.67
N VAL A 53 -0.23 -20.83 16.33
CA VAL A 53 0.88 -21.04 17.24
C VAL A 53 0.39 -20.68 18.64
N GLU A 54 0.36 -21.67 19.51
CA GLU A 54 0.12 -21.49 20.94
C GLU A 54 1.45 -21.59 21.67
N TYR A 55 1.67 -20.70 22.63
CA TYR A 55 2.83 -20.74 23.50
C TYR A 55 2.38 -20.51 24.94
N THR A 56 2.84 -21.36 25.86
CA THR A 56 2.56 -21.22 27.28
C THR A 56 3.81 -20.73 28.03
N HIS A 57 3.75 -19.51 28.60
CA HIS A 57 4.82 -18.98 29.47
C HIS A 57 4.48 -19.22 30.94
N ASP A 58 5.49 -19.62 31.71
CA ASP A 58 5.43 -19.56 33.17
C ASP A 58 5.33 -18.10 33.61
N THR A 59 4.39 -17.81 34.51
CA THR A 59 4.25 -16.45 35.03
C THR A 59 4.99 -16.34 36.37
N PHE A 60 5.95 -15.43 36.42
CA PHE A 60 6.68 -15.18 37.65
C PHE A 60 5.83 -14.44 38.69
N PHE A 61 5.12 -13.40 38.26
CA PHE A 61 4.33 -12.56 39.16
C PHE A 61 2.89 -13.03 39.34
N LEU A 62 2.25 -13.61 38.31
CA LEU A 62 0.87 -14.10 38.42
C LEU A 62 0.79 -15.47 39.14
N GLY A 63 1.90 -16.21 39.25
CA GLY A 63 2.00 -17.39 40.11
C GLY A 63 1.70 -17.09 41.58
N ILE A 64 1.97 -15.86 42.06
CA ILE A 64 1.64 -15.44 43.44
C ILE A 64 0.11 -15.45 43.69
N VAL A 65 -0.69 -15.25 42.64
CA VAL A 65 -2.16 -15.29 42.71
C VAL A 65 -2.75 -16.59 42.16
N GLY A 66 -1.92 -17.63 41.97
CA GLY A 66 -2.34 -18.96 41.53
C GLY A 66 -2.53 -19.12 40.02
N MET A 67 -1.97 -18.22 39.21
CA MET A 67 -1.90 -18.38 37.75
C MET A 67 -0.47 -18.71 37.37
N ASP A 68 -0.08 -19.98 37.48
CA ASP A 68 1.31 -20.40 37.29
C ASP A 68 1.76 -20.28 35.82
N THR A 69 0.82 -20.29 34.86
CA THR A 69 1.09 -20.20 33.43
C THR A 69 0.13 -19.22 32.73
N LEU A 70 0.60 -18.62 31.63
CA LEU A 70 -0.19 -17.79 30.72
C LEU A 70 0.05 -18.28 29.30
N THR A 71 -1.02 -18.73 28.64
CA THR A 71 -1.00 -19.12 27.24
C THR A 71 -1.38 -17.92 26.37
N TYR A 72 -0.62 -17.68 25.31
CA TYR A 72 -0.98 -16.75 24.24
C TYR A 72 -0.95 -17.47 22.91
N SER A 73 -1.85 -17.07 22.02
CA SER A 73 -2.03 -17.67 20.70
C SER A 73 -1.89 -16.60 19.61
N ALA A 74 -1.27 -16.96 18.50
CA ALA A 74 -1.26 -16.18 17.27
C ALA A 74 -1.71 -17.09 16.11
N ASN A 75 -2.54 -16.58 15.23
CA ASN A 75 -3.00 -17.33 14.06
C ASN A 75 -2.76 -16.55 12.76
N ALA A 76 -2.57 -17.29 11.68
CA ALA A 76 -2.47 -16.77 10.33
C ALA A 76 -3.24 -17.69 9.37
N THR A 77 -4.04 -17.10 8.49
CA THR A 77 -4.82 -17.85 7.49
C THR A 77 -4.35 -17.48 6.09
N ALA A 78 -3.96 -18.48 5.31
CA ALA A 78 -3.56 -18.35 3.91
C ALA A 78 -4.63 -18.97 3.00
N LEU A 79 -5.07 -18.23 1.99
CA LEU A 79 -5.90 -18.77 0.91
C LEU A 79 -4.98 -19.31 -0.19
N VAL A 80 -5.19 -20.56 -0.60
CA VAL A 80 -4.57 -21.17 -1.78
C VAL A 80 -5.17 -20.51 -3.02
N GLY A 81 -4.49 -19.47 -3.51
CA GLY A 81 -4.79 -18.79 -4.76
C GLY A 81 -3.52 -18.12 -5.28
N GLY A 82 -2.97 -18.66 -6.38
CA GLY A 82 -1.81 -18.09 -7.08
C GLY A 82 -0.49 -18.22 -6.32
N GLU A 83 0.61 -18.10 -7.03
CA GLU A 83 1.93 -17.88 -6.41
C GLU A 83 1.84 -16.62 -5.52
N ALA A 84 2.70 -16.50 -4.50
CA ALA A 84 2.85 -15.23 -3.79
C ALA A 84 3.33 -14.19 -4.81
N ASN A 85 2.39 -13.59 -5.53
CA ASN A 85 2.69 -12.62 -6.56
C ASN A 85 3.26 -11.41 -5.84
N GLU A 86 4.54 -11.15 -6.08
CA GLU A 86 5.32 -10.04 -5.56
C GLU A 86 4.85 -8.71 -6.17
N ASN A 87 3.55 -8.42 -6.04
CA ASN A 87 2.94 -7.26 -6.61
C ASN A 87 3.26 -6.03 -5.76
N CYS A 88 3.58 -4.92 -6.41
CA CYS A 88 3.73 -3.62 -5.75
C CYS A 88 2.82 -2.55 -6.34
N VAL A 89 1.97 -2.92 -7.30
CA VAL A 89 0.89 -2.07 -7.81
C VAL A 89 -0.41 -2.86 -7.77
N TYR A 90 -1.39 -2.33 -7.06
CA TYR A 90 -2.73 -2.87 -6.92
C TYR A 90 -3.74 -1.82 -7.33
N VAL A 91 -4.39 -2.04 -8.47
CA VAL A 91 -5.52 -1.23 -8.94
C VAL A 91 -6.79 -2.01 -8.64
N LEU A 92 -7.46 -1.66 -7.55
CA LEU A 92 -8.45 -2.53 -6.89
C LEU A 92 -9.91 -2.25 -7.25
N GLY A 93 -10.21 -1.16 -7.95
CA GLY A 93 -11.60 -0.81 -8.20
C GLY A 93 -12.35 -1.86 -9.02
N GLU A 94 -13.67 -1.91 -8.81
CA GLU A 94 -14.53 -2.93 -9.41
C GLU A 94 -15.66 -2.31 -10.23
N ASP A 95 -15.49 -1.07 -10.67
CA ASP A 95 -16.50 -0.35 -11.44
C ASP A 95 -16.53 -0.82 -12.90
N ASN A 96 -17.67 -0.62 -13.54
CA ASN A 96 -17.85 -0.90 -14.97
C ASN A 96 -17.36 0.29 -15.81
N VAL A 97 -16.05 0.56 -15.78
CA VAL A 97 -15.37 1.67 -16.48
C VAL A 97 -14.28 1.14 -17.43
N GLU A 98 -13.86 1.95 -18.41
CA GLU A 98 -12.95 1.51 -19.49
C GLU A 98 -11.47 1.70 -19.17
N LYS A 99 -11.13 2.40 -18.08
CA LYS A 99 -9.77 2.92 -17.81
C LYS A 99 -9.40 2.76 -16.34
N MET A 100 -9.40 1.52 -15.87
CA MET A 100 -9.03 1.18 -14.49
C MET A 100 -7.55 1.50 -14.21
N PHE A 101 -6.67 0.96 -15.07
CA PHE A 101 -5.27 1.29 -15.12
C PHE A 101 -4.95 1.90 -16.48
N TYR A 102 -4.63 3.19 -16.51
CA TYR A 102 -4.52 3.97 -17.73
C TYR A 102 -3.16 4.66 -17.86
N LEU A 103 -2.51 4.44 -19.00
CA LEU A 103 -1.35 5.21 -19.44
C LEU A 103 -1.76 6.01 -20.69
N SER A 104 -1.69 7.34 -20.60
CA SER A 104 -2.02 8.23 -21.71
C SER A 104 -0.82 8.58 -22.58
N SER A 105 -1.10 8.90 -23.84
CA SER A 105 -0.16 9.49 -24.80
C SER A 105 0.46 10.81 -24.30
N SER A 106 1.61 11.19 -24.88
CA SER A 106 2.63 12.13 -24.35
C SER A 106 3.55 11.44 -23.35
N PRO A 107 4.74 10.97 -23.76
CA PRO A 107 5.31 9.70 -23.33
C PRO A 107 5.27 9.51 -21.82
N SER A 108 4.30 8.73 -21.38
CA SER A 108 4.14 8.34 -19.98
C SER A 108 4.77 6.97 -19.79
N SER A 109 5.48 6.77 -18.68
CA SER A 109 6.13 5.49 -18.40
C SER A 109 6.00 5.05 -16.96
N LEU A 110 5.67 3.77 -16.76
CA LEU A 110 5.78 3.08 -15.48
C LEU A 110 6.80 1.95 -15.62
N ILE A 111 7.86 2.01 -14.82
CA ILE A 111 8.83 0.92 -14.69
C ILE A 111 8.68 0.33 -13.30
N ALA A 112 8.18 -0.89 -13.21
CA ALA A 112 8.06 -1.64 -11.98
C ALA A 112 8.96 -2.87 -12.02
N THR A 113 9.73 -3.10 -10.97
CA THR A 113 10.54 -4.32 -10.79
C THR A 113 9.78 -5.41 -10.03
N CYS A 114 8.45 -5.26 -9.95
CA CYS A 114 7.52 -6.09 -9.20
C CYS A 114 6.34 -6.48 -10.10
N GLY A 115 5.36 -7.21 -9.55
CA GLY A 115 4.11 -7.51 -10.25
C GLY A 115 3.09 -6.35 -10.17
N ILE A 116 2.19 -6.31 -11.15
CA ILE A 116 1.10 -5.36 -11.24
C ILE A 116 -0.22 -6.12 -11.34
N VAL A 117 -1.20 -5.73 -10.53
CA VAL A 117 -2.56 -6.26 -10.59
C VAL A 117 -3.54 -5.13 -10.89
N ALA A 118 -4.46 -5.38 -11.82
CA ALA A 118 -5.61 -4.52 -12.06
C ALA A 118 -6.91 -5.32 -12.09
N ASN A 119 -7.76 -5.07 -11.08
CA ASN A 119 -9.13 -5.51 -11.04
C ASN A 119 -9.94 -4.82 -12.15
N LEU A 120 -10.96 -5.52 -12.65
CA LEU A 120 -11.87 -5.00 -13.66
C LEU A 120 -13.21 -5.71 -13.59
N LYS A 121 -14.30 -4.94 -13.63
CA LYS A 121 -15.62 -5.40 -14.11
C LYS A 121 -16.02 -4.79 -15.46
N GLY A 122 -15.36 -3.70 -15.86
CA GLY A 122 -15.53 -2.95 -17.12
C GLY A 122 -14.85 -3.55 -18.36
N SER A 123 -14.64 -2.72 -19.40
CA SER A 123 -14.16 -3.11 -20.76
C SER A 123 -12.67 -3.34 -20.91
N SER A 124 -11.82 -2.56 -20.23
CA SER A 124 -10.36 -2.74 -20.29
C SER A 124 -9.75 -2.55 -18.91
N GLY A 125 -9.01 -3.55 -18.42
CA GLY A 125 -8.30 -3.50 -17.14
C GLY A 125 -7.07 -2.63 -17.27
N LEU A 126 -6.25 -2.95 -18.28
CA LEU A 126 -5.14 -2.13 -18.74
C LEU A 126 -5.53 -1.41 -20.04
N TYR A 127 -5.38 -0.09 -20.03
CA TYR A 127 -5.54 0.78 -21.20
C TYR A 127 -4.25 1.57 -21.41
N MET A 128 -3.59 1.36 -22.55
CA MET A 128 -2.35 2.05 -22.93
C MET A 128 -2.50 2.68 -24.30
N ASP A 129 -2.42 4.01 -24.36
CA ASP A 129 -2.31 4.75 -25.62
C ASP A 129 -0.97 4.48 -26.32
N SER A 130 -0.89 4.84 -27.61
CA SER A 130 0.38 4.96 -28.33
C SER A 130 1.39 5.87 -27.59
N ASP A 131 2.69 5.57 -27.78
CA ASP A 131 3.83 6.26 -27.14
C ASP A 131 3.93 6.14 -25.61
N THR A 132 3.29 5.14 -25.00
CA THR A 132 3.46 4.80 -23.58
C THR A 132 4.45 3.66 -23.37
N HIS A 133 5.02 3.55 -22.17
CA HIS A 133 5.91 2.45 -21.79
C HIS A 133 5.55 1.85 -20.43
N LEU A 134 5.41 0.53 -20.38
CA LEU A 134 5.16 -0.22 -19.15
C LEU A 134 6.18 -1.35 -19.02
N GLU A 135 6.89 -1.40 -17.90
CA GLU A 135 7.80 -2.49 -17.53
C GLU A 135 7.36 -3.11 -16.20
N ALA A 136 7.27 -4.43 -16.13
CA ALA A 136 6.85 -5.18 -14.93
C ALA A 136 7.33 -6.64 -14.98
N THR A 137 7.36 -7.32 -13.83
CA THR A 137 7.63 -8.78 -13.79
C THR A 137 6.39 -9.59 -14.22
N THR A 138 5.23 -9.21 -13.71
CA THR A 138 3.91 -9.73 -14.08
C THR A 138 2.91 -8.57 -14.21
N ILE A 139 1.92 -8.73 -15.08
CA ILE A 139 0.81 -7.81 -15.29
C ILE A 139 -0.45 -8.66 -15.37
N GLU A 140 -1.21 -8.65 -14.30
CA GLU A 140 -2.39 -9.46 -14.09
C GLU A 140 -3.65 -8.59 -14.21
N THR A 141 -4.55 -8.99 -15.11
CA THR A 141 -5.83 -8.29 -15.35
C THR A 141 -6.99 -9.27 -15.34
N MET A 142 -8.15 -8.86 -14.84
CA MET A 142 -9.35 -9.70 -14.81
C MET A 142 -9.84 -10.11 -16.22
N SER A 143 -10.14 -11.40 -16.39
CA SER A 143 -10.35 -12.11 -17.67
C SER A 143 -11.56 -11.69 -18.53
N ASN A 144 -12.51 -10.90 -18.03
CA ASN A 144 -13.82 -10.83 -18.66
C ASN A 144 -13.90 -9.91 -19.90
N LYS A 145 -12.93 -9.02 -20.13
CA LYS A 145 -12.83 -8.17 -21.35
C LYS A 145 -11.35 -7.85 -21.69
N HIS A 146 -11.10 -7.42 -22.94
CA HIS A 146 -9.74 -7.33 -23.50
C HIS A 146 -8.96 -6.10 -23.00
N ASN A 147 -7.66 -6.26 -22.72
CA ASN A 147 -6.74 -5.12 -22.54
C ASN A 147 -6.56 -4.37 -23.87
N GLN A 148 -6.46 -3.04 -23.82
CA GLN A 148 -6.10 -2.21 -24.96
C GLN A 148 -4.65 -1.77 -24.80
N ILE A 149 -3.77 -2.27 -25.67
CA ILE A 149 -2.33 -2.01 -25.59
C ILE A 149 -1.85 -1.49 -26.94
N GLU A 150 -1.72 -0.18 -27.07
CA GLU A 150 -1.12 0.49 -28.24
C GLU A 150 0.34 0.93 -27.98
N GLY A 151 0.74 0.98 -26.71
CA GLY A 151 2.10 1.31 -26.27
C GLY A 151 3.06 0.12 -26.18
N LYS A 152 4.22 0.35 -25.55
CA LYS A 152 5.28 -0.68 -25.38
C LYS A 152 5.22 -1.32 -24.00
N VAL A 153 5.01 -2.63 -23.97
CA VAL A 153 5.17 -3.44 -22.76
C VAL A 153 6.51 -4.18 -22.79
N LYS A 154 7.24 -4.15 -21.68
CA LYS A 154 8.47 -4.93 -21.46
C LYS A 154 8.29 -5.80 -20.22
N CYS A 155 8.64 -7.07 -20.34
CA CYS A 155 8.54 -8.02 -19.26
C CYS A 155 9.93 -8.26 -18.65
N THR A 156 10.02 -8.19 -17.32
CA THR A 156 11.26 -8.39 -16.58
C THR A 156 11.36 -9.85 -16.14
N GLY A 157 12.39 -10.55 -16.59
CA GLY A 157 12.64 -11.95 -16.21
C GLY A 157 11.84 -13.02 -16.96
N THR A 158 10.93 -12.62 -17.86
CA THR A 158 10.12 -13.52 -18.70
C THR A 158 9.86 -12.89 -20.08
N ASP A 159 9.58 -13.72 -21.10
CA ASP A 159 9.17 -13.27 -22.42
C ASP A 159 7.70 -12.83 -22.47
N ASN A 160 6.88 -13.30 -21.51
CA ASN A 160 5.49 -12.91 -21.37
C ASN A 160 5.13 -12.72 -19.89
N CYS A 161 4.71 -11.51 -19.55
CA CYS A 161 4.28 -11.08 -18.23
C CYS A 161 2.77 -10.81 -18.16
N LEU A 162 2.06 -10.83 -19.30
CA LEU A 162 0.61 -10.61 -19.33
C LEU A 162 -0.11 -11.90 -18.94
N ALA A 163 -0.88 -11.81 -17.85
CA ALA A 163 -1.67 -12.91 -17.31
C ALA A 163 -3.11 -12.46 -17.03
N GLN A 164 -4.00 -13.45 -16.98
CA GLN A 164 -5.41 -13.23 -16.68
C GLN A 164 -5.78 -13.79 -15.32
N MET A 165 -6.51 -12.99 -14.54
CA MET A 165 -7.05 -13.39 -13.24
C MET A 165 -8.45 -13.97 -13.42
N SER A 166 -8.74 -15.03 -12.65
CA SER A 166 -10.05 -15.68 -12.61
C SER A 166 -11.01 -15.05 -11.59
N ALA A 167 -10.48 -14.31 -10.60
CA ALA A 167 -11.22 -13.59 -9.58
C ALA A 167 -10.49 -12.27 -9.23
N PRO A 168 -11.21 -11.22 -8.78
CA PRO A 168 -10.58 -9.97 -8.37
C PRO A 168 -9.56 -10.21 -7.25
N ALA A 169 -8.45 -9.47 -7.28
CA ALA A 169 -7.55 -9.42 -6.14
C ALA A 169 -8.21 -8.71 -4.97
N SER A 170 -8.03 -9.29 -3.79
CA SER A 170 -8.36 -8.65 -2.53
C SER A 170 -7.37 -7.53 -2.22
N ASP A 171 -7.82 -6.56 -1.43
CA ASP A 171 -6.95 -5.52 -0.89
C ASP A 171 -5.98 -6.15 0.13
N PRO A 172 -4.65 -6.10 -0.09
CA PRO A 172 -3.69 -6.69 0.83
C PRO A 172 -3.67 -6.01 2.20
N LEU A 173 -4.20 -4.79 2.29
CA LEU A 173 -4.28 -3.99 3.51
C LEU A 173 -5.74 -3.78 3.95
N GLU A 174 -6.66 -4.65 3.53
CA GLU A 174 -8.03 -4.66 4.01
C GLU A 174 -8.05 -4.91 5.53
N GLY A 175 -8.94 -4.20 6.23
CA GLY A 175 -9.12 -4.40 7.67
C GLY A 175 -8.11 -3.68 8.56
N LEU A 176 -7.16 -2.93 7.99
CA LEU A 176 -6.38 -1.98 8.78
C LEU A 176 -7.29 -0.92 9.39
N GLU A 177 -7.10 -0.67 10.68
CA GLU A 177 -7.82 0.39 11.39
C GLU A 177 -7.09 1.73 11.22
N LEU A 178 -7.84 2.75 10.82
CA LEU A 178 -7.31 4.10 10.69
C LEU A 178 -6.88 4.64 12.06
N PRO A 179 -5.71 5.31 12.13
CA PRO A 179 -5.34 6.07 13.32
C PRO A 179 -6.45 7.06 13.68
N MET A 180 -7.04 6.89 14.88
CA MET A 180 -8.09 7.78 15.34
C MET A 180 -7.52 9.15 15.73
N SER A 181 -8.29 10.20 15.42
CA SER A 181 -8.07 11.56 15.92
C SER A 181 -7.93 11.58 17.43
N THR A 182 -6.98 12.36 17.95
CA THR A 182 -6.84 12.61 19.39
C THR A 182 -7.87 13.62 19.91
N GLY A 183 -8.67 14.22 19.02
CA GLY A 183 -9.69 15.22 19.35
C GLY A 183 -9.16 16.65 19.53
N SER A 184 -7.83 16.84 19.52
CA SER A 184 -7.18 18.15 19.45
C SER A 184 -6.40 18.29 18.15
N CYS A 185 -6.74 19.28 17.34
CA CYS A 185 -6.14 19.48 16.03
C CYS A 185 -5.63 20.91 15.84
N SER A 186 -4.58 21.05 15.04
CA SER A 186 -4.07 22.34 14.60
C SER A 186 -5.07 23.04 13.67
N SER A 187 -5.18 24.36 13.85
CA SER A 187 -5.92 25.24 12.94
C SER A 187 -5.05 25.79 11.80
N THR A 188 -3.74 25.52 11.84
CA THR A 188 -2.79 25.94 10.81
C THR A 188 -3.04 25.13 9.54
N LYS A 189 -3.58 25.81 8.53
CA LYS A 189 -3.79 25.22 7.21
C LYS A 189 -2.55 25.32 6.31
N LYS A 190 -1.86 26.46 6.32
CA LYS A 190 -0.79 26.75 5.36
C LYS A 190 0.48 27.17 6.07
N ILE A 191 1.61 26.58 5.68
CA ILE A 191 2.93 26.89 6.19
C ILE A 191 3.81 27.32 5.01
N THR A 192 4.45 28.47 5.14
CA THR A 192 5.43 28.99 4.18
C THR A 192 6.79 29.24 4.83
N GLY A 193 7.82 29.37 4.00
CA GLY A 193 9.17 29.77 4.40
C GLY A 193 10.13 28.61 4.66
N GLY A 194 11.16 28.87 5.46
CA GLY A 194 12.33 27.97 5.58
C GLY A 194 13.33 28.20 4.46
N SER A 195 14.55 27.71 4.64
CA SER A 195 15.60 27.73 3.62
C SER A 195 16.30 26.39 3.58
N LYS A 196 17.06 26.12 2.51
CA LYS A 196 17.81 24.87 2.36
C LYS A 196 18.73 24.58 3.56
N ASP A 197 19.35 25.60 4.12
CA ASP A 197 20.28 25.47 5.26
C ASP A 197 19.56 25.50 6.63
N ASN A 198 18.29 25.89 6.65
CA ASN A 198 17.48 25.96 7.87
C ASN A 198 16.01 25.67 7.51
N PRO A 199 15.68 24.39 7.24
CA PRO A 199 14.33 24.00 6.90
C PRO A 199 13.40 24.27 8.09
N LYS A 200 12.16 24.61 7.78
CA LYS A 200 11.14 24.82 8.81
C LYS A 200 10.59 23.47 9.26
N LYS A 201 10.69 23.20 10.56
CA LYS A 201 10.13 22.00 11.17
C LYS A 201 8.61 21.98 11.09
N VAL A 202 8.07 20.82 10.75
CA VAL A 202 6.63 20.55 10.71
C VAL A 202 6.38 19.37 11.65
N THR A 203 5.66 19.59 12.74
CA THR A 203 5.49 18.58 13.79
C THR A 203 4.27 17.70 13.53
N ALA A 204 4.38 16.40 13.81
CA ALA A 204 3.28 15.44 13.71
C ALA A 204 2.07 15.80 14.58
N GLY A 205 0.88 15.33 14.19
CA GLY A 205 -0.38 15.55 14.88
C GLY A 205 -1.57 15.75 13.93
N ASP A 206 -2.70 16.15 14.51
CA ASP A 206 -3.97 16.29 13.78
C ASP A 206 -4.10 17.70 13.17
N TYR A 207 -4.58 17.81 11.93
CA TYR A 207 -4.76 19.03 11.15
C TYR A 207 -6.21 19.17 10.68
N CYS A 208 -6.95 20.09 11.31
CA CYS A 208 -8.39 20.18 11.11
C CYS A 208 -8.86 20.78 9.79
N LYS A 209 -7.95 21.36 9.00
CA LYS A 209 -8.26 22.03 7.72
C LYS A 209 -7.38 21.53 6.58
N GLY A 210 -6.74 20.37 6.78
CA GLY A 210 -5.60 19.92 5.99
C GLY A 210 -4.32 20.69 6.33
N LEU A 211 -3.27 20.39 5.58
CA LEU A 211 -1.95 20.98 5.70
C LEU A 211 -1.39 21.25 4.31
N GLU A 212 -1.08 22.51 4.04
CA GLU A 212 -0.47 23.00 2.82
C GLU A 212 0.94 23.50 3.13
N LEU A 213 1.95 22.84 2.56
CA LEU A 213 3.36 23.25 2.59
C LEU A 213 3.67 23.97 1.28
N ASP A 214 3.91 25.26 1.36
CA ASP A 214 3.94 26.16 0.20
C ASP A 214 5.20 27.02 0.20
N SER A 215 5.88 27.07 -0.95
CA SER A 215 7.02 27.98 -1.20
C SER A 215 8.04 28.03 -0.04
N GLY A 216 8.80 26.95 0.10
CA GLY A 216 9.66 26.78 1.26
C GLY A 216 10.50 25.51 1.30
N TYR A 217 11.24 25.36 2.39
CA TYR A 217 11.97 24.14 2.74
C TYR A 217 11.43 23.65 4.09
N PHE A 218 10.97 22.41 4.12
CA PHE A 218 10.30 21.82 5.26
C PHE A 218 10.94 20.48 5.62
N GLU A 219 11.01 20.23 6.92
CA GLU A 219 11.44 18.95 7.46
C GLU A 219 10.36 18.47 8.43
N MET A 220 9.76 17.34 8.10
CA MET A 220 8.70 16.71 8.89
C MET A 220 9.35 15.87 9.99
N ASP A 221 8.97 16.15 11.23
CA ASP A 221 9.39 15.33 12.37
C ASP A 221 8.74 13.92 12.26
N PRO A 222 9.40 12.85 12.75
CA PRO A 222 8.80 11.52 12.71
C PRO A 222 7.44 11.48 13.43
N GLY A 223 6.48 10.75 12.86
CA GLY A 223 5.15 10.55 13.44
C GLY A 223 4.01 10.60 12.43
N THR A 224 2.78 10.56 12.97
CA THR A 224 1.55 10.51 12.17
C THR A 224 0.93 11.91 12.02
N TYR A 225 0.60 12.28 10.80
CA TYR A 225 -0.03 13.54 10.40
C TYR A 225 -1.45 13.23 9.91
N VAL A 226 -2.47 13.58 10.69
CA VAL A 226 -3.86 13.24 10.38
C VAL A 226 -4.59 14.47 9.84
N MET A 227 -5.01 14.44 8.57
CA MET A 227 -5.85 15.47 7.98
C MET A 227 -7.32 15.12 8.23
N GLU A 228 -7.95 15.78 9.20
CA GLU A 228 -9.34 15.48 9.59
C GLU A 228 -10.35 15.96 8.55
N LYS A 229 -10.11 17.16 8.00
CA LYS A 229 -10.97 17.80 6.99
C LYS A 229 -10.13 18.63 6.06
N GLY A 230 -9.91 18.13 4.85
CA GLY A 230 -9.11 18.80 3.83
C GLY A 230 -7.91 17.98 3.41
N ASP A 231 -7.04 18.63 2.67
CA ASP A 231 -6.03 17.98 1.85
C ASP A 231 -4.63 18.14 2.47
N PHE A 232 -3.76 17.16 2.26
CA PHE A 232 -2.31 17.35 2.41
C PHE A 232 -1.73 17.82 1.06
N ILE A 233 -1.28 19.06 0.99
CA ILE A 233 -0.82 19.69 -0.26
C ILE A 233 0.62 20.16 -0.13
N VAL A 234 1.45 19.84 -1.13
CA VAL A 234 2.79 20.41 -1.29
C VAL A 234 2.84 21.17 -2.62
N SER A 235 3.12 22.47 -2.58
CA SER A 235 2.95 23.35 -3.74
C SER A 235 4.01 24.45 -3.86
N ASN A 236 4.00 25.10 -5.03
CA ASN A 236 4.78 26.29 -5.37
C ASN A 236 6.29 26.14 -5.12
N GLY A 237 6.84 25.01 -5.58
CA GLY A 237 8.27 24.70 -5.47
C GLY A 237 8.73 24.42 -4.04
N ALA A 238 7.83 24.00 -3.15
CA ALA A 238 8.20 23.57 -1.81
C ALA A 238 9.09 22.32 -1.86
N ASN A 239 10.04 22.24 -0.94
CA ASN A 239 10.91 21.09 -0.76
C ASN A 239 10.63 20.49 0.62
N VAL A 240 10.20 19.24 0.67
CA VAL A 240 9.76 18.60 1.90
C VAL A 240 10.53 17.30 2.10
N THR A 241 11.12 17.14 3.28
CA THR A 241 11.89 15.95 3.69
C THR A 241 11.34 15.39 5.00
N GLY A 242 11.51 14.10 5.26
CA GLY A 242 11.07 13.49 6.52
C GLY A 242 11.31 11.99 6.56
N ASP A 243 11.69 11.47 7.73
CA ASP A 243 11.89 10.04 7.97
C ASP A 243 10.96 9.56 9.08
N GLY A 244 10.36 8.39 8.89
CA GLY A 244 9.40 7.82 9.83
C GLY A 244 8.08 8.58 9.90
N VAL A 245 7.57 9.01 8.75
CA VAL A 245 6.35 9.82 8.63
C VAL A 245 5.20 8.98 8.07
N THR A 246 4.01 9.12 8.66
CA THR A 246 2.75 8.64 8.07
C THR A 246 1.81 9.81 7.89
N ILE A 247 1.26 9.99 6.69
CA ILE A 247 0.27 11.02 6.39
C ILE A 247 -1.07 10.33 6.10
N VAL A 248 -2.05 10.58 6.95
CA VAL A 248 -3.40 10.03 6.85
C VAL A 248 -4.36 11.14 6.48
N SER A 249 -5.18 10.94 5.45
CA SER A 249 -6.26 11.84 5.10
C SER A 249 -7.60 11.18 5.39
N HIS A 250 -8.42 11.78 6.24
CA HIS A 250 -9.83 11.42 6.46
C HIS A 250 -10.71 12.19 5.46
N CYS A 251 -10.68 11.74 4.21
CA CYS A 251 -11.39 12.38 3.11
C CYS A 251 -12.91 12.29 3.29
N SER A 252 -13.55 13.43 3.55
CA SER A 252 -15.01 13.59 3.64
C SER A 252 -15.50 14.59 2.58
N SER A 253 -16.61 15.32 2.81
CA SER A 253 -17.27 16.14 1.78
C SER A 253 -16.37 17.21 1.14
N ASP A 254 -15.42 17.74 1.90
CA ASP A 254 -14.62 18.92 1.51
C ASP A 254 -13.26 18.56 0.91
N CYS A 255 -12.94 17.27 0.86
CA CYS A 255 -11.67 16.77 0.36
C CYS A 255 -11.72 16.53 -1.16
N GLN A 256 -10.70 17.04 -1.84
CA GLN A 256 -10.57 17.01 -3.30
C GLN A 256 -9.28 16.32 -3.70
N ASN A 257 -8.18 16.70 -3.06
CA ASN A 257 -6.88 16.06 -3.27
C ASN A 257 -6.34 15.58 -1.92
N PRO A 258 -6.84 14.45 -1.38
CA PRO A 258 -6.46 13.97 -0.05
C PRO A 258 -4.95 14.05 0.20
N ILE A 259 -4.19 13.72 -0.85
CA ILE A 259 -2.76 13.96 -0.98
C ILE A 259 -2.52 14.61 -2.35
N GLY A 260 -1.79 15.72 -2.40
CA GLY A 260 -1.48 16.43 -3.64
C GLY A 260 -0.07 17.03 -3.63
N VAL A 261 0.74 16.70 -4.63
CA VAL A 261 2.07 17.29 -4.85
C VAL A 261 2.10 17.95 -6.23
N GLN A 262 2.37 19.25 -6.28
CA GLN A 262 2.19 20.04 -7.49
C GLN A 262 3.21 21.18 -7.63
N SER A 263 3.17 21.84 -8.79
CA SER A 263 3.91 23.07 -9.09
C SER A 263 5.42 22.96 -8.86
N GLY A 264 6.04 21.91 -9.39
CA GLY A 264 7.50 21.71 -9.33
C GLY A 264 8.04 21.41 -7.93
N SER A 265 7.16 21.03 -6.99
CA SER A 265 7.56 20.74 -5.61
C SER A 265 8.25 19.38 -5.50
N THR A 266 9.15 19.26 -4.53
CA THR A 266 9.90 18.04 -4.24
C THR A 266 9.46 17.43 -2.90
N LEU A 267 9.36 16.10 -2.89
CA LEU A 267 9.00 15.33 -1.70
C LEU A 267 9.98 14.18 -1.55
N ASP A 268 10.58 14.02 -0.38
CA ASP A 268 11.47 12.91 -0.04
C ASP A 268 11.08 12.39 1.35
N LEU A 269 10.26 11.33 1.37
CA LEU A 269 9.67 10.82 2.61
C LEU A 269 9.79 9.30 2.73
N SER A 270 10.07 8.83 3.95
CA SER A 270 10.03 7.42 4.32
C SER A 270 9.01 7.13 5.42
N ALA A 271 8.30 6.02 5.28
CA ALA A 271 7.38 5.50 6.27
C ALA A 271 8.11 5.02 7.54
N PRO A 272 7.43 4.96 8.70
CA PRO A 272 8.03 4.44 9.93
C PRO A 272 8.40 2.96 9.83
N LYS A 273 9.67 2.66 10.14
CA LYS A 273 10.22 1.31 10.27
C LYS A 273 10.09 0.88 11.73
N CYS A 274 9.11 0.03 12.04
CA CYS A 274 8.77 -0.29 13.41
C CYS A 274 9.82 -1.17 14.10
N SER A 275 10.77 -0.51 14.75
CA SER A 275 11.88 -1.17 15.46
C SER A 275 11.68 -1.19 16.99
N SER A 276 10.67 -0.50 17.53
CA SER A 276 10.53 -0.33 18.99
C SER A 276 9.14 0.11 19.48
N GLY A 277 8.05 -0.33 18.85
CA GLY A 277 6.68 -0.11 19.36
C GLY A 277 6.08 1.30 19.18
N GLY A 278 6.68 2.14 18.34
CA GLY A 278 6.28 3.54 18.13
C GLY A 278 5.31 3.80 16.95
N CYS A 279 4.95 2.79 16.16
CA CYS A 279 4.16 2.93 14.93
C CYS A 279 3.04 1.88 14.80
N VAL A 280 2.51 1.39 15.93
CA VAL A 280 1.45 0.36 15.96
C VAL A 280 0.26 0.80 15.11
N GLY A 281 0.04 0.11 13.98
CA GLY A 281 -1.06 0.33 13.04
C GLY A 281 -0.72 1.18 11.81
N THR A 282 0.50 1.73 11.70
CA THR A 282 0.95 2.50 10.54
C THR A 282 2.30 2.05 10.00
N GLU A 283 2.76 0.86 10.40
CA GLU A 283 4.02 0.29 9.97
C GLU A 283 4.14 0.24 8.45
N GLY A 284 5.17 0.89 7.91
CA GLY A 284 5.40 0.93 6.47
C GLY A 284 4.38 1.75 5.66
N ILE A 285 3.36 2.35 6.28
CA ILE A 285 2.39 3.21 5.58
C ILE A 285 2.92 4.65 5.55
N LEU A 286 3.21 5.14 4.35
CA LEU A 286 3.61 6.52 4.13
C LEU A 286 2.40 7.42 3.93
N PHE A 287 1.49 6.98 3.05
CA PHE A 287 0.29 7.72 2.69
C PHE A 287 -0.92 6.84 2.86
N TRP A 288 -1.92 7.33 3.58
CA TRP A 288 -3.22 6.69 3.67
C TRP A 288 -4.31 7.67 3.28
N SER A 289 -4.82 7.50 2.08
CA SER A 289 -5.98 8.22 1.57
C SER A 289 -7.25 7.46 1.95
N ALA A 290 -7.78 7.76 3.13
CA ALA A 290 -8.97 7.15 3.69
C ALA A 290 -10.20 8.06 3.54
N GLY A 291 -11.38 7.50 3.79
CA GLY A 291 -12.61 8.27 3.81
C GLY A 291 -13.84 7.53 3.31
N ASP A 292 -14.98 8.19 3.47
CA ASP A 292 -16.29 7.68 3.04
C ASP A 292 -16.58 8.04 1.57
N LYS A 293 -15.93 9.07 1.03
CA LYS A 293 -16.18 9.57 -0.31
C LYS A 293 -15.26 8.89 -1.31
N GLU A 294 -15.80 8.06 -2.19
CA GLU A 294 -15.01 7.38 -3.22
C GLU A 294 -14.90 8.17 -4.52
N THR A 295 -13.82 7.96 -5.27
CA THR A 295 -13.72 8.47 -6.64
C THR A 295 -14.68 7.74 -7.57
N LYS A 296 -15.25 8.49 -8.52
CA LYS A 296 -16.02 7.98 -9.64
C LYS A 296 -15.50 8.65 -10.92
N LEU A 297 -15.03 7.87 -11.90
CA LEU A 297 -14.50 8.41 -13.18
C LEU A 297 -15.54 9.15 -14.05
N ASN A 298 -16.82 9.13 -13.67
CA ASN A 298 -17.90 9.74 -14.46
C ASN A 298 -18.48 11.02 -13.81
N ASP A 299 -18.09 11.37 -12.58
CA ASP A 299 -18.59 12.52 -11.82
C ASP A 299 -17.39 13.32 -11.29
N ASP A 300 -17.17 14.57 -11.75
CA ASP A 300 -16.14 15.54 -11.31
C ASP A 300 -15.03 14.90 -10.46
N GLU A 301 -14.19 14.08 -11.11
CA GLU A 301 -13.48 12.85 -10.68
C GLU A 301 -12.78 12.83 -9.30
N LYS A 302 -13.40 13.33 -8.24
CA LYS A 302 -12.77 13.65 -6.96
C LYS A 302 -13.40 12.83 -5.84
N PRO A 303 -12.64 12.46 -4.80
CA PRO A 303 -11.25 12.86 -4.52
C PRO A 303 -10.19 12.13 -5.37
N ILE A 304 -8.98 12.70 -5.54
CA ILE A 304 -7.85 12.07 -6.26
C ILE A 304 -6.55 12.30 -5.48
N VAL A 305 -5.72 11.26 -5.33
CA VAL A 305 -4.32 11.44 -4.92
C VAL A 305 -3.51 11.89 -6.13
N THR A 306 -2.95 13.11 -6.11
CA THR A 306 -2.29 13.71 -7.28
C THR A 306 -0.80 13.95 -7.10
N PHE A 307 -0.04 13.61 -8.12
CA PHE A 307 1.36 13.99 -8.31
C PHE A 307 1.47 14.64 -9.69
N GLU A 308 1.50 15.96 -9.73
CA GLU A 308 1.29 16.69 -10.97
C GLU A 308 2.22 17.89 -11.15
N SER A 309 2.11 18.55 -12.31
CA SER A 309 2.74 19.83 -12.60
C SER A 309 4.25 19.86 -12.32
N GLY A 310 4.98 18.85 -12.84
CA GLY A 310 6.43 18.75 -12.70
C GLY A 310 6.92 18.43 -11.28
N SER A 311 6.06 17.92 -10.41
CA SER A 311 6.46 17.43 -9.09
C SER A 311 7.49 16.31 -9.19
N ASN A 312 8.39 16.24 -8.21
CA ASN A 312 9.39 15.18 -8.11
C ASN A 312 9.31 14.53 -6.73
N VAL A 313 8.89 13.28 -6.68
CA VAL A 313 8.65 12.56 -5.43
C VAL A 313 9.56 11.35 -5.30
N THR A 314 10.20 11.24 -4.14
CA THR A 314 10.92 10.07 -3.66
C THR A 314 10.23 9.55 -2.41
N LEU A 315 9.69 8.33 -2.50
CA LEU A 315 8.89 7.73 -1.43
C LEU A 315 9.51 6.38 -1.07
N ASP A 316 9.52 6.05 0.23
CA ASP A 316 9.85 4.71 0.77
C ASP A 316 8.70 4.27 1.68
N GLY A 317 7.86 3.33 1.22
CA GLY A 317 6.69 2.83 1.94
C GLY A 317 5.41 2.77 1.10
N VAL A 318 4.30 2.42 1.74
CA VAL A 318 3.01 2.19 1.09
C VAL A 318 2.26 3.51 0.83
N VAL A 319 1.74 3.65 -0.39
CA VAL A 319 0.72 4.63 -0.76
C VAL A 319 -0.62 3.92 -0.90
N TYR A 320 -1.45 4.02 0.15
CA TYR A 320 -2.70 3.28 0.31
C TYR A 320 -3.91 4.19 0.07
N ALA A 321 -4.58 4.01 -1.07
CA ALA A 321 -5.72 4.80 -1.52
C ALA A 321 -6.81 3.92 -2.17
N PRO A 322 -7.29 2.85 -1.50
CA PRO A 322 -8.09 1.79 -2.14
C PRO A 322 -9.45 2.28 -2.68
N LYS A 323 -9.95 3.42 -2.16
CA LYS A 323 -11.20 4.06 -2.58
C LYS A 323 -11.00 5.26 -3.50
N HIS A 324 -9.76 5.70 -3.73
CA HIS A 324 -9.46 6.91 -4.48
C HIS A 324 -8.62 6.63 -5.73
N ASN A 325 -8.83 7.42 -6.77
CA ASN A 325 -7.93 7.45 -7.92
C ASN A 325 -6.55 7.97 -7.50
N MET A 326 -5.51 7.43 -8.11
CA MET A 326 -4.15 7.95 -8.01
C MET A 326 -3.71 8.40 -9.40
N GLU A 327 -3.24 9.63 -9.50
CA GLU A 327 -2.85 10.24 -10.77
C GLU A 327 -1.44 10.82 -10.72
N PHE A 328 -0.63 10.42 -11.69
CA PHE A 328 0.64 11.06 -12.05
C PHE A 328 0.45 11.79 -13.37
N SER A 329 0.58 13.10 -13.37
CA SER A 329 0.33 13.92 -14.56
C SER A 329 1.34 15.06 -14.76
N SER A 330 1.22 15.73 -15.90
CA SER A 330 1.97 16.93 -16.29
C SER A 330 3.47 16.90 -15.98
N GLY A 331 4.16 15.85 -16.45
CA GLY A 331 5.61 15.71 -16.32
C GLY A 331 6.10 15.43 -14.89
N SER A 332 5.23 14.90 -14.03
CA SER A 332 5.65 14.43 -12.71
C SER A 332 6.67 13.30 -12.82
N VAL A 333 7.62 13.28 -11.88
CA VAL A 333 8.62 12.21 -11.75
C VAL A 333 8.44 11.56 -10.38
N GLY A 334 8.15 10.27 -10.37
CA GLY A 334 8.13 9.46 -9.15
C GLY A 334 9.31 8.50 -9.16
N GLY A 335 10.32 8.76 -8.32
CA GLY A 335 11.40 7.83 -8.03
C GLY A 335 11.08 7.09 -6.74
N LEU A 336 10.49 5.91 -6.82
CA LEU A 336 10.03 5.19 -5.65
C LEU A 336 11.14 4.23 -5.22
N ASP A 337 11.62 4.40 -3.99
CA ASP A 337 12.72 3.61 -3.43
C ASP A 337 12.25 2.15 -3.20
N SER A 338 13.18 1.31 -2.80
CA SER A 338 13.12 -0.15 -2.66
C SER A 338 11.85 -0.76 -2.02
N ASN A 339 10.98 -0.03 -1.31
CA ASN A 339 9.83 -0.65 -0.63
C ASN A 339 8.49 0.02 -0.92
N VAL A 340 8.32 0.61 -2.11
CA VAL A 340 7.04 1.24 -2.43
C VAL A 340 6.01 0.25 -2.95
N ILE A 341 4.84 0.29 -2.32
CA ILE A 341 3.62 -0.38 -2.78
C ILE A 341 2.57 0.70 -3.06
N LEU A 342 1.99 0.66 -4.24
CA LEU A 342 0.86 1.52 -4.64
C LEU A 342 -0.41 0.70 -4.61
N ILE A 343 -1.40 1.15 -3.83
CA ILE A 343 -2.73 0.58 -3.81
C ILE A 343 -3.72 1.71 -4.09
N SER A 344 -4.49 1.59 -5.16
CA SER A 344 -5.46 2.62 -5.54
C SER A 344 -6.74 2.01 -6.09
N LYS A 345 -7.82 2.82 -6.12
CA LYS A 345 -9.05 2.41 -6.82
C LYS A 345 -8.85 2.39 -8.33
N TYR A 346 -8.23 3.46 -8.84
CA TYR A 346 -7.83 3.62 -10.23
C TYR A 346 -6.40 4.17 -10.26
N LEU A 347 -5.66 3.90 -11.33
CA LEU A 347 -4.32 4.44 -11.52
C LEU A 347 -4.21 5.07 -12.91
N THR A 348 -3.85 6.34 -12.95
CA THR A 348 -3.65 7.09 -14.19
C THR A 348 -2.24 7.67 -14.25
N LEU A 349 -1.52 7.39 -15.33
CA LEU A 349 -0.29 8.09 -15.69
C LEU A 349 -0.53 8.83 -17.00
N SER A 350 -0.35 10.15 -17.00
CA SER A 350 -0.62 10.99 -18.16
C SER A 350 0.43 12.06 -18.40
N SER A 351 0.35 12.70 -19.56
CA SER A 351 1.01 13.97 -19.85
C SER A 351 2.52 14.00 -19.55
N GLY A 352 3.25 12.96 -19.94
CA GLY A 352 4.71 12.89 -19.85
C GLY A 352 5.26 12.42 -18.51
N SER A 353 4.41 11.84 -17.66
CA SER A 353 4.81 11.43 -16.31
C SER A 353 5.63 10.15 -16.31
N GLN A 354 6.64 10.09 -15.45
CA GLN A 354 7.57 8.96 -15.34
C GLN A 354 7.58 8.45 -13.91
N VAL A 355 7.21 7.19 -13.72
CA VAL A 355 7.18 6.53 -12.41
C VAL A 355 8.08 5.30 -12.46
N THR A 356 9.00 5.19 -11.51
CA THR A 356 9.86 4.03 -11.32
C THR A 356 9.62 3.44 -9.94
N LEU A 357 9.23 2.18 -9.86
CA LEU A 357 9.01 1.38 -8.67
C LEU A 357 10.12 0.33 -8.56
N ASN A 358 11.04 0.57 -7.63
CA ASN A 358 12.06 -0.40 -7.29
C ASN A 358 11.57 -1.25 -6.12
N ARG A 359 11.56 -2.57 -6.29
CA ARG A 359 11.41 -3.55 -5.23
C ARG A 359 12.65 -4.45 -5.31
N PRO A 360 13.56 -4.45 -4.33
CA PRO A 360 14.70 -5.34 -4.35
C PRO A 360 14.17 -6.77 -4.26
N ALA A 361 14.79 -7.66 -5.03
CA ALA A 361 14.40 -9.06 -5.13
C ALA A 361 14.82 -9.92 -3.91
N ASP A 362 15.21 -9.31 -2.80
CA ASP A 362 15.84 -9.98 -1.66
C ASP A 362 15.08 -9.57 -0.37
N ASP A 363 14.15 -10.39 0.14
CA ASP A 363 14.43 -11.46 1.13
C ASP A 363 13.85 -12.85 0.73
N MET A 364 13.93 -13.23 -0.55
CA MET A 364 13.70 -14.63 -0.97
C MET A 364 14.97 -15.49 -0.83
N ASN A 365 15.46 -15.62 0.40
CA ASN A 365 16.34 -16.73 0.77
C ASN A 365 15.99 -17.21 2.19
N PRO A 366 15.54 -18.47 2.36
CA PRO A 366 15.09 -19.01 3.65
C PRO A 366 16.19 -19.14 4.71
#